data_AF-A0A4Q5N4P2-F1
#
_entry.id   AF-A0A4Q5N4P2-F1
#
_cell.length_a   1.000
_cell.length_b   1.000
_cell.length_c   1.000
_cell.angle_alpha   90.00
_cell.angle_beta   90.00
_cell.angle_gamma   90.00
#
_symmetry.space_group_name_H-M   'P 1'
#
loop_
_entity.id
_entity.type
_entity.pdbx_description
1 polymer ?
#
loop_
_entity_poly.entity_id
_entity_poly.type
_entity_poly.pdbx_seq_one_letter_code
_entity_poly.pdbx_strand_id
1 'polypeptide(L)'
;MADTVVQHYRYVARSRGELVDGQPTVRLETALTGTGDPAPAATASGAPAHDEYGADPFFTGSAERADVVAAGLLRVAEVARTRYYLPPGLARRLAFADPIITAESGHLRFESLSACCGVYARLDVLPGGLDTTRARHGTTNIDVNGELRALLGQVVRTDPMQLQVGRDDVAVRTLDGSAVERRVDLPVRWISSLGAQQAAASRMTLRHELDAGAARRFVRGLPRSSASTRAVWASAVAGGGLRLASRPAAGSVCLGGPERLRVLEPLLRLATGLRVYGEAVDPRSEPVASCWELLLPHARFVLGLSPQASRGFSGEGALLDDLAQAHAGTDTDSDAVRAANGQLGYDPAEQRFFPRLLPFDLRAVPRANPRLEAARTLAADGAVHAVGEDVLVRSAGVDYAVRLGVDDTDRCTCAWYGKHRGARGPCKHVLAVRLSSPSGPTGGNPT
;
A
#
# COMPACT_ATOMS: atom_id res chain seq x y z
N MET A 1 -40.17 -6.78 5.03
CA MET A 1 -39.77 -5.80 4.01
C MET A 1 -39.35 -4.56 4.76
N ALA A 2 -38.04 -4.36 4.95
CA ALA A 2 -37.50 -3.20 5.65
C ALA A 2 -37.16 -2.13 4.61
N ASP A 3 -37.74 -0.94 4.78
CA ASP A 3 -37.54 0.20 3.90
C ASP A 3 -36.08 0.68 3.95
N THR A 4 -35.45 0.70 2.78
CA THR A 4 -34.14 1.32 2.59
C THR A 4 -34.32 2.83 2.52
N VAL A 5 -33.92 3.55 3.57
CA VAL A 5 -33.84 5.02 3.52
C VAL A 5 -32.59 5.40 2.73
N VAL A 6 -32.78 5.82 1.48
CA VAL A 6 -31.72 6.40 0.64
C VAL A 6 -31.68 7.90 0.88
N GLN A 7 -30.60 8.42 1.46
CA GLN A 7 -30.36 9.86 1.56
C GLN A 7 -29.61 10.37 0.34
N HIS A 8 -30.25 11.27 -0.42
CA HIS A 8 -29.64 11.98 -1.54
C HIS A 8 -29.19 13.37 -1.09
N TYR A 9 -27.90 13.67 -1.21
CA TYR A 9 -27.36 15.00 -0.98
C TYR A 9 -27.26 15.74 -2.32
N ARG A 10 -27.88 16.93 -2.41
CA ARG A 10 -27.75 17.83 -3.57
C ARG A 10 -27.02 19.09 -3.13
N TYR A 11 -25.88 19.38 -3.74
CA TYR A 11 -25.16 20.65 -3.55
C TYR A 11 -25.99 21.79 -4.16
N VAL A 12 -26.42 22.76 -3.34
CA VAL A 12 -27.36 23.82 -3.80
C VAL A 12 -26.69 25.17 -4.09
N ALA A 13 -25.49 25.48 -3.57
CA ALA A 13 -24.74 26.70 -3.97
C ALA A 13 -23.25 26.69 -3.55
N ARG A 14 -22.44 27.55 -4.19
CA ARG A 14 -21.03 27.82 -3.81
C ARG A 14 -20.95 28.61 -2.49
N SER A 15 -20.09 28.15 -1.58
CA SER A 15 -19.77 28.83 -0.31
C SER A 15 -19.23 30.24 -0.56
N ARG A 16 -19.78 31.24 0.13
CA ARG A 16 -19.17 32.59 0.25
C ARG A 16 -18.44 32.69 1.58
N GLY A 17 -17.23 33.22 1.57
CA GLY A 17 -16.43 33.45 2.77
C GLY A 17 -16.77 34.80 3.39
N GLU A 18 -16.90 34.83 4.72
CA GLU A 18 -16.98 36.07 5.50
C GLU A 18 -15.90 36.07 6.58
N LEU A 19 -15.43 37.28 6.91
CA LEU A 19 -14.46 37.51 7.98
C LEU A 19 -15.22 37.82 9.27
N VAL A 20 -15.05 36.96 10.29
CA VAL A 20 -15.47 37.25 11.66
C VAL A 20 -14.18 37.40 12.48
N ASP A 21 -14.05 38.51 13.21
CA ASP A 21 -12.86 38.85 14.03
C ASP A 21 -11.53 38.78 13.28
N GLY A 22 -11.52 39.19 12.00
CA GLY A 22 -10.31 39.20 11.17
C GLY A 22 -9.77 37.82 10.79
N GLN A 23 -10.53 36.75 11.02
CA GLN A 23 -10.22 35.40 10.57
C GLN A 23 -11.20 34.95 9.48
N PRO A 24 -10.72 34.32 8.38
CA PRO A 24 -11.60 33.80 7.34
C PRO A 24 -12.39 32.61 7.88
N THR A 25 -13.69 32.81 8.03
CA THR A 25 -14.64 31.78 8.46
C THR A 25 -15.53 31.37 7.28
N VAL A 26 -15.56 30.08 7.00
CA VAL A 26 -16.51 29.50 6.04
C VAL A 26 -17.64 28.86 6.84
N ARG A 27 -18.81 29.49 6.88
CA ARG A 27 -20.01 28.85 7.40
C ARG A 27 -20.62 27.98 6.30
N LEU A 28 -20.69 26.68 6.55
CA LEU A 28 -21.50 25.76 5.74
C LEU A 28 -22.92 25.80 6.30
N GLU A 29 -23.85 26.43 5.59
CA GLU A 29 -25.27 26.37 5.94
C GLU A 29 -25.82 24.99 5.54
N THR A 30 -25.92 24.08 6.51
CA THR A 30 -26.79 22.90 6.40
C THR A 30 -28.08 23.17 7.13
N ALA A 31 -29.17 23.37 6.40
CA ALA A 31 -30.50 23.46 7.00
C ALA A 31 -30.97 22.06 7.41
N LEU A 32 -31.03 21.79 8.72
CA LEU A 32 -31.87 20.76 9.31
C LEU A 32 -33.06 21.46 9.97
N THR A 33 -34.27 21.23 9.47
CA THR A 33 -35.51 21.78 10.04
C THR A 33 -36.06 20.88 11.16
N GLY A 34 -35.99 21.39 12.40
CA GLY A 34 -36.90 21.15 13.53
C GLY A 34 -36.71 19.87 14.37
N THR A 35 -36.96 19.80 15.69
CA THR A 35 -37.17 20.74 16.83
C THR A 35 -37.35 19.87 18.09
N GLY A 36 -36.77 20.22 19.25
CA GLY A 36 -37.31 19.84 20.60
C GLY A 36 -36.38 19.12 21.61
N ASP A 37 -35.94 19.86 22.63
CA ASP A 37 -35.26 19.50 23.90
C ASP A 37 -36.13 18.69 24.92
N PRO A 38 -35.68 18.30 26.16
CA PRO A 38 -34.33 18.08 26.72
C PRO A 38 -34.16 16.73 27.51
N ALA A 39 -32.96 16.49 28.04
CA ALA A 39 -32.50 15.36 28.87
C ALA A 39 -33.16 15.19 30.26
N PRO A 40 -32.85 14.08 30.97
CA PRO A 40 -32.43 14.20 32.37
C PRO A 40 -31.12 13.49 32.70
N ALA A 41 -30.50 13.94 33.80
CA ALA A 41 -29.12 13.71 34.20
C ALA A 41 -28.89 12.54 35.18
N ALA A 42 -27.70 11.92 35.05
CA ALA A 42 -26.76 11.34 36.04
C ALA A 42 -27.24 10.23 37.01
N THR A 43 -26.50 9.17 37.35
CA THR A 43 -25.07 9.02 37.74
C THR A 43 -24.68 7.53 37.77
N ALA A 44 -23.42 7.16 37.41
CA ALA A 44 -22.62 6.12 38.09
C ALA A 44 -21.19 5.97 37.49
N SER A 45 -20.19 6.26 38.33
CA SER A 45 -18.82 5.71 38.40
C SER A 45 -17.98 5.49 37.12
N GLY A 46 -17.08 6.44 36.84
CA GLY A 46 -15.64 6.18 37.03
C GLY A 46 -14.87 5.32 36.01
N ALA A 47 -15.12 5.51 34.71
CA ALA A 47 -14.10 5.32 33.67
C ALA A 47 -13.95 6.67 32.95
N PRO A 48 -12.75 7.09 32.50
CA PRO A 48 -12.68 8.30 31.68
C PRO A 48 -13.61 8.11 30.48
N ALA A 49 -14.55 9.05 30.35
CA ALA A 49 -15.56 9.06 29.30
C ALA A 49 -14.89 8.99 27.92
N HIS A 50 -15.63 8.54 26.92
CA HIS A 50 -15.23 8.42 25.52
C HIS A 50 -14.72 9.73 24.85
N ASP A 51 -14.60 10.83 25.61
CA ASP A 51 -14.59 12.20 25.09
C ASP A 51 -13.22 12.91 25.17
N GLU A 52 -12.14 12.29 25.66
CA GLU A 52 -10.86 13.00 25.87
C GLU A 52 -9.83 12.89 24.73
N TYR A 53 -10.11 12.20 23.63
CA TYR A 53 -9.10 12.01 22.56
C TYR A 53 -9.60 12.46 21.17
N GLY A 54 -9.17 13.66 20.78
CA GLY A 54 -9.52 14.30 19.51
C GLY A 54 -10.98 14.74 19.44
N ALA A 55 -11.23 16.05 19.25
CA ALA A 55 -12.58 16.63 19.21
C ALA A 55 -13.54 16.02 18.16
N ASP A 56 -13.03 15.14 17.29
CA ASP A 56 -13.79 14.53 16.21
C ASP A 56 -13.08 13.27 15.61
N PRO A 57 -13.19 12.05 16.17
CA PRO A 57 -12.48 10.87 15.65
C PRO A 57 -13.10 10.30 14.36
N PHE A 58 -12.26 9.87 13.41
CA PHE A 58 -12.69 9.16 12.21
C PHE A 58 -13.38 7.83 12.54
N PHE A 59 -12.88 7.15 13.56
CA PHE A 59 -13.34 5.85 13.99
C PHE A 59 -13.42 5.77 15.51
N THR A 60 -14.49 5.14 16.01
CA THR A 60 -14.62 4.70 17.40
C THR A 60 -15.35 3.36 17.41
N GLY A 61 -14.79 2.38 18.12
CA GLY A 61 -15.40 1.06 18.23
C GLY A 61 -14.55 0.05 18.98
N SER A 62 -15.05 -1.18 19.09
CA SER A 62 -14.33 -2.33 19.65
C SER A 62 -14.01 -3.39 18.61
N ALA A 63 -12.92 -4.13 18.84
CA ALA A 63 -12.56 -5.28 18.04
C ALA A 63 -13.24 -6.55 18.58
N GLU A 64 -13.95 -7.28 17.71
CA GLU A 64 -14.55 -8.59 18.03
C GLU A 64 -13.50 -9.65 18.35
N ARG A 65 -12.32 -9.52 17.73
CA ARG A 65 -11.18 -10.40 17.93
C ARG A 65 -9.94 -9.59 18.27
N ALA A 66 -9.91 -9.09 19.50
CA ALA A 66 -8.80 -8.32 20.05
C ALA A 66 -7.44 -9.02 19.86
N ASP A 67 -7.37 -10.33 20.11
CA ASP A 67 -6.16 -11.13 19.92
C ASP A 67 -5.65 -11.16 18.47
N VAL A 68 -6.57 -11.12 17.49
CA VAL A 68 -6.23 -11.06 16.05
C VAL A 68 -5.74 -9.67 15.69
N VAL A 69 -6.46 -8.63 16.11
CA VAL A 69 -6.10 -7.23 15.80
C VAL A 69 -4.77 -6.86 16.44
N ALA A 70 -4.57 -7.18 17.72
CA ALA A 70 -3.33 -6.91 18.44
C ALA A 70 -2.14 -7.67 17.83
N ALA A 71 -2.30 -8.97 17.56
CA ALA A 71 -1.23 -9.76 16.94
C ALA A 71 -0.89 -9.25 15.53
N GLY A 72 -1.90 -8.85 14.74
CA GLY A 72 -1.71 -8.28 13.42
C GLY A 72 -1.00 -6.93 13.46
N LEU A 73 -1.44 -6.02 14.34
CA LEU A 73 -0.84 -4.68 14.49
C LEU A 73 0.63 -4.78 14.93
N LEU A 74 0.96 -5.71 15.82
CA LEU A 74 2.35 -6.00 16.18
C LEU A 74 3.20 -6.43 14.98
N ARG A 75 2.64 -7.18 14.03
CA ARG A 75 3.35 -7.59 12.80
C ARG A 75 3.50 -6.45 11.80
N VAL A 76 2.49 -5.59 11.65
CA VAL A 76 2.61 -4.36 10.85
C VAL A 76 3.75 -3.50 11.42
N ALA A 77 3.75 -3.27 12.74
CA ALA A 77 4.79 -2.49 13.40
C ALA A 77 6.18 -3.15 13.33
N GLU A 78 6.27 -4.48 13.41
CA GLU A 78 7.52 -5.22 13.19
C GLU A 78 8.09 -4.99 11.80
N VAL A 79 7.25 -5.06 10.75
CA VAL A 79 7.69 -4.83 9.37
C VAL A 79 8.25 -3.43 9.22
N ALA A 80 7.52 -2.43 9.69
CA ALA A 80 7.94 -1.02 9.77
C ALA A 80 9.37 -0.84 10.32
N ARG A 81 9.72 -1.58 11.38
CA ARG A 81 11.03 -1.52 12.04
C ARG A 81 12.10 -2.46 11.46
N THR A 82 11.74 -3.29 10.48
CA THR A 82 12.65 -4.31 9.95
C THR A 82 13.34 -3.84 8.66
N ARG A 83 14.66 -4.06 8.60
CA ARG A 83 15.45 -3.95 7.37
C ARG A 83 15.88 -5.36 6.93
N TYR A 84 15.21 -5.87 5.91
CA TYR A 84 15.47 -7.21 5.36
C TYR A 84 16.74 -7.30 4.51
N TYR A 85 17.24 -6.17 4.04
CA TYR A 85 18.50 -6.10 3.28
C TYR A 85 19.33 -4.91 3.71
N LEU A 86 20.59 -5.19 4.05
CA LEU A 86 21.61 -4.19 4.34
C LEU A 86 22.63 -4.20 3.19
N PRO A 87 22.67 -3.15 2.35
CA PRO A 87 23.72 -3.00 1.36
C PRO A 87 25.10 -2.96 2.04
N PRO A 88 26.16 -3.50 1.40
CA PRO A 88 27.53 -3.34 1.89
C PRO A 88 27.87 -1.86 2.09
N GLY A 89 28.51 -1.54 3.23
CA GLY A 89 28.96 -0.18 3.53
C GLY A 89 27.90 0.79 4.10
N LEU A 90 26.65 0.37 4.26
CA LEU A 90 25.60 1.19 4.88
C LEU A 90 25.49 0.91 6.39
N ALA A 91 25.54 1.96 7.21
CA ALA A 91 25.27 1.83 8.65
C ALA A 91 23.80 1.45 8.92
N ARG A 92 23.55 0.65 9.96
CA ARG A 92 22.22 0.14 10.35
C ARG A 92 21.29 1.22 10.94
N ARG A 93 21.46 2.50 10.59
CA ARG A 93 20.54 3.56 11.03
C ARG A 93 19.16 3.27 10.44
N LEU A 94 18.23 2.92 11.32
CA LEU A 94 16.83 2.73 11.00
C LEU A 94 16.14 4.06 11.30
N ALA A 95 15.72 4.77 10.26
CA ALA A 95 14.66 5.74 10.42
C ALA A 95 13.38 4.92 10.48
N PHE A 96 12.87 4.69 11.69
CA PHE A 96 11.61 4.01 11.91
C PHE A 96 10.48 4.85 11.31
N ALA A 97 9.50 4.15 10.77
CA ALA A 97 8.25 4.74 10.35
C ALA A 97 7.19 3.71 10.70
N ASP A 98 6.13 4.19 11.31
CA ASP A 98 5.10 3.37 11.92
C ASP A 98 3.80 3.49 11.10
N PRO A 99 2.73 2.73 11.42
CA PRO A 99 1.73 2.40 10.44
C PRO A 99 0.87 3.59 10.02
N ILE A 100 0.52 3.59 8.74
CA ILE A 100 -0.61 4.34 8.20
C ILE A 100 -1.88 3.63 8.64
N ILE A 101 -2.85 4.39 9.12
CA ILE A 101 -4.14 3.88 9.57
C ILE A 101 -5.21 4.53 8.71
N THR A 102 -5.99 3.72 8.01
CA THR A 102 -7.12 4.18 7.20
C THR A 102 -8.40 3.62 7.79
N ALA A 103 -9.27 4.52 8.24
CA ALA A 103 -10.65 4.23 8.58
C ALA A 103 -11.52 4.42 7.34
N GLU A 104 -12.36 3.43 7.05
CA GLU A 104 -13.44 3.49 6.06
C GLU A 104 -14.70 2.94 6.73
N SER A 105 -15.88 3.17 6.15
CA SER A 105 -17.16 2.65 6.63
C SER A 105 -17.07 1.14 6.95
N GLY A 106 -16.97 0.80 8.23
CA GLY A 106 -16.84 -0.59 8.70
C GLY A 106 -15.49 -1.27 8.44
N HIS A 107 -14.44 -0.56 8.01
CA HIS A 107 -13.10 -1.16 7.85
C HIS A 107 -12.05 -0.34 8.58
N LEU A 108 -11.10 -1.04 9.20
CA LEU A 108 -9.90 -0.42 9.73
C LEU A 108 -8.66 -1.10 9.16
N ARG A 109 -7.84 -0.32 8.46
CA ARG A 109 -6.64 -0.81 7.76
C ARG A 109 -5.39 -0.22 8.38
N PHE A 110 -4.40 -1.06 8.64
CA PHE A 110 -3.09 -0.67 9.16
C PHE A 110 -2.02 -1.09 8.16
N GLU A 111 -1.25 -0.15 7.64
CA GLU A 111 -0.29 -0.38 6.56
C GLU A 111 1.11 0.07 6.97
N SER A 112 2.14 -0.68 6.55
CA SER A 112 3.53 -0.26 6.72
C SER A 112 4.42 -0.76 5.59
N LEU A 113 5.59 -0.13 5.46
CA LEU A 113 6.69 -0.64 4.66
C LEU A 113 7.90 -0.93 5.53
N SER A 114 8.64 -1.96 5.19
CA SER A 114 9.99 -2.17 5.76
C SER A 114 10.91 -0.97 5.54
N ALA A 115 11.94 -0.85 6.39
CA ALA A 115 12.92 0.23 6.29
C ALA A 115 13.71 0.24 4.96
N CYS A 116 13.79 -0.90 4.26
CA CYS A 116 14.36 -1.03 2.92
C CYS A 116 13.32 -0.99 1.79
N CYS A 117 12.04 -0.72 2.11
CA CYS A 117 10.92 -0.64 1.17
C CYS A 117 10.74 -1.89 0.28
N GLY A 118 11.18 -3.06 0.75
CA GLY A 118 11.10 -4.34 0.00
C GLY A 118 10.00 -5.27 0.48
N VAL A 119 9.39 -4.95 1.62
CA VAL A 119 8.27 -5.67 2.23
C VAL A 119 7.22 -4.64 2.61
N TYR A 120 5.98 -4.89 2.19
CA TYR A 120 4.77 -4.18 2.57
C TYR A 120 3.93 -5.07 3.47
N ALA A 121 3.31 -4.51 4.50
CA ALA A 121 2.38 -5.22 5.36
C ALA A 121 1.09 -4.43 5.52
N ARG A 122 -0.05 -5.13 5.44
CA ARG A 122 -1.37 -4.57 5.69
C ARG A 122 -2.19 -5.52 6.57
N LEU A 123 -2.72 -5.01 7.68
CA LEU A 123 -3.80 -5.66 8.42
C LEU A 123 -5.10 -4.96 8.02
N ASP A 124 -6.07 -5.72 7.51
CA ASP A 124 -7.44 -5.25 7.36
C ASP A 124 -8.31 -5.90 8.43
N VAL A 125 -8.95 -5.10 9.28
CA VAL A 125 -10.05 -5.54 10.13
C VAL A 125 -11.34 -5.31 9.35
N LEU A 126 -12.06 -6.39 9.08
CA LEU A 126 -13.25 -6.40 8.23
C LEU A 126 -14.49 -5.93 9.04
N PRO A 127 -15.62 -5.60 8.38
CA PRO A 127 -16.82 -5.09 9.07
C PRO A 127 -17.33 -6.01 10.17
N GLY A 128 -17.33 -7.32 9.94
CA GLY A 128 -17.73 -8.27 10.98
C GLY A 128 -16.75 -8.39 12.15
N GLY A 129 -15.61 -7.69 12.12
CA GLY A 129 -14.59 -7.69 13.18
C GLY A 129 -14.60 -6.44 14.05
N LEU A 130 -15.53 -5.52 13.77
CA LEU A 130 -15.63 -4.23 14.44
C LEU A 130 -17.06 -4.01 14.90
N ASP A 131 -17.23 -3.70 16.18
CA ASP A 131 -18.44 -3.08 16.70
C ASP A 131 -18.23 -1.57 16.72
N THR A 132 -18.77 -0.90 15.71
CA THR A 132 -18.53 0.53 15.45
C THR A 132 -19.61 1.42 16.01
N THR A 133 -19.24 2.37 16.87
CA THR A 133 -20.09 3.49 17.27
C THR A 133 -19.96 4.67 16.32
N ARG A 134 -18.77 4.85 15.72
CA ARG A 134 -18.49 5.90 14.75
C ARG A 134 -17.57 5.41 13.65
N ALA A 135 -17.92 5.67 12.40
CA ALA A 135 -17.08 5.38 11.26
C ALA A 135 -17.29 6.44 10.15
N ARG A 136 -16.21 7.11 9.79
CA ARG A 136 -16.11 7.95 8.59
C ARG A 136 -14.74 7.74 7.95
N HIS A 137 -14.62 8.14 6.69
CA HIS A 137 -13.34 8.07 6.02
C HIS A 137 -12.31 8.99 6.69
N GLY A 138 -11.11 8.47 6.91
CA GLY A 138 -9.98 9.23 7.41
C GLY A 138 -8.70 8.44 7.39
N THR A 139 -7.58 9.14 7.31
CA THR A 139 -6.25 8.51 7.35
C THR A 139 -5.34 9.30 8.29
N THR A 140 -4.63 8.58 9.14
CA THR A 140 -3.60 9.11 10.02
C THR A 140 -2.39 8.17 9.99
N ASN A 141 -1.35 8.48 10.74
CA ASN A 141 -0.21 7.60 10.93
C ASN A 141 0.42 7.88 12.29
N ILE A 142 0.74 6.84 13.05
CA ILE A 142 1.20 6.96 14.45
C ILE A 142 2.51 6.20 14.63
N ASP A 143 3.28 6.51 15.69
CA ASP A 143 4.38 5.67 16.19
C ASP A 143 3.82 4.51 17.05
N VAL A 144 4.10 3.26 16.69
CA VAL A 144 3.76 2.11 17.54
C VAL A 144 4.92 1.87 18.51
N ASN A 145 4.93 2.71 19.54
CA ASN A 145 6.02 2.85 20.49
C ASN A 145 6.20 1.60 21.40
N GLY A 146 7.09 1.69 22.39
CA GLY A 146 7.33 0.58 23.34
C GLY A 146 6.12 0.23 24.22
N GLU A 147 5.39 1.24 24.69
CA GLU A 147 4.24 1.12 25.58
C GLU A 147 3.07 0.46 24.86
N LEU A 148 2.66 0.97 23.70
CA LEU A 148 1.60 0.37 22.91
C LEU A 148 1.94 -1.08 22.52
N ARG A 149 3.20 -1.39 22.18
CA ARG A 149 3.61 -2.78 21.90
C ARG A 149 3.49 -3.69 23.11
N ALA A 150 3.84 -3.21 24.29
CA ALA A 150 3.71 -3.97 25.52
C ALA A 150 2.24 -4.24 25.85
N LEU A 151 1.37 -3.25 25.66
CA LEU A 151 -0.08 -3.37 25.84
C LEU A 151 -0.67 -4.42 24.87
N LEU A 152 -0.39 -4.28 23.56
CA LEU A 152 -0.86 -5.23 22.53
C LEU A 152 -0.33 -6.65 22.73
N GLY A 153 0.86 -6.79 23.32
CA GLY A 153 1.49 -8.09 23.57
C GLY A 153 0.81 -8.92 24.67
N GLN A 154 0.01 -8.27 25.52
CA GLN A 154 -0.70 -8.91 26.63
C GLN A 154 -2.12 -9.37 26.26
N VAL A 155 -2.68 -8.82 25.17
CA VAL A 155 -4.05 -9.10 24.73
C VAL A 155 -4.26 -10.59 24.43
N VAL A 156 -5.21 -11.20 25.14
CA VAL A 156 -5.70 -12.56 24.90
C VAL A 156 -7.06 -12.55 24.22
N ARG A 157 -7.53 -13.74 23.82
CA ARG A 157 -8.74 -13.92 22.99
C ARG A 157 -10.02 -13.36 23.63
N THR A 158 -10.11 -13.39 24.95
CA THR A 158 -11.30 -12.98 25.71
C THR A 158 -11.29 -11.50 26.07
N ASP A 159 -10.19 -10.78 25.79
CA ASP A 159 -10.07 -9.40 26.22
C ASP A 159 -10.85 -8.47 25.29
N PRO A 160 -11.55 -7.47 25.83
CA PRO A 160 -12.01 -6.33 25.05
C PRO A 160 -10.81 -5.49 24.58
N MET A 161 -10.94 -4.96 23.36
CA MET A 161 -10.01 -3.96 22.83
C MET A 161 -10.82 -2.87 22.15
N GLN A 162 -10.73 -1.65 22.66
CA GLN A 162 -11.32 -0.47 22.05
C GLN A 162 -10.28 0.32 21.28
N LEU A 163 -10.74 0.90 20.18
CA LEU A 163 -9.96 1.64 19.23
C LEU A 163 -10.64 2.97 18.92
N GLN A 164 -9.85 4.03 18.93
CA GLN A 164 -10.25 5.35 18.49
C GLN A 164 -9.17 5.90 17.57
N VAL A 165 -9.57 6.33 16.38
CA VAL A 165 -8.65 6.84 15.36
C VAL A 165 -9.06 8.25 15.00
N GLY A 166 -8.24 9.21 15.39
CA GLY A 166 -8.40 10.62 15.09
C GLY A 166 -7.46 11.11 14.00
N ARG A 167 -7.53 12.42 13.74
CA ARG A 167 -6.63 13.12 12.80
C ARG A 167 -5.20 13.18 13.32
N ASP A 168 -5.05 13.38 14.63
CA ASP A 168 -3.77 13.70 15.27
C ASP A 168 -3.33 12.65 16.28
N ASP A 169 -4.20 11.67 16.59
CA ASP A 169 -3.94 10.62 17.56
C ASP A 169 -4.68 9.32 17.24
N VAL A 170 -4.22 8.25 17.89
CA VAL A 170 -4.91 6.96 17.98
C VAL A 170 -4.85 6.48 19.41
N ALA A 171 -6.00 6.16 19.98
CA ALA A 171 -6.11 5.57 21.30
C ALA A 171 -6.46 4.08 21.20
N VAL A 172 -5.77 3.29 22.01
CA VAL A 172 -6.03 1.86 22.22
C VAL A 172 -6.30 1.65 23.70
N ARG A 173 -7.39 0.95 24.04
CA ARG A 173 -7.73 0.58 25.41
C ARG A 173 -8.00 -0.91 25.50
N THR A 174 -7.36 -1.57 26.45
CA THR A 174 -7.54 -3.00 26.78
C THR A 174 -7.88 -3.11 28.28
N LEU A 175 -7.99 -4.34 28.80
CA LEU A 175 -8.16 -4.55 30.24
C LEU A 175 -6.94 -4.10 31.05
N ASP A 176 -5.74 -4.24 30.50
CA ASP A 176 -4.47 -3.98 31.20
C ASP A 176 -4.03 -2.51 31.11
N GLY A 177 -4.78 -1.66 30.39
CA GLY A 177 -4.52 -0.23 30.33
C GLY A 177 -4.92 0.43 29.03
N SER A 178 -4.40 1.63 28.79
CA SER A 178 -4.63 2.39 27.58
C SER A 178 -3.35 3.08 27.11
N ALA A 179 -3.18 3.18 25.80
CA ALA A 179 -2.10 3.93 25.15
C ALA A 179 -2.68 4.90 24.13
N VAL A 180 -2.08 6.09 24.02
CA VAL A 180 -2.47 7.11 23.05
C VAL A 180 -1.24 7.53 22.28
N GLU A 181 -1.25 7.26 20.98
CA GLU A 181 -0.14 7.57 20.09
C GLU A 181 -0.46 8.77 19.22
N ARG A 182 0.49 9.70 19.12
CA ARG A 182 0.36 10.91 18.32
C ARG A 182 0.75 10.67 16.86
N ARG A 183 0.22 11.51 15.98
CA ARG A 183 0.62 11.53 14.59
C ARG A 183 2.10 11.88 14.46
N VAL A 184 2.80 11.16 13.58
CA VAL A 184 4.20 11.42 13.23
C VAL A 184 4.35 11.83 11.77
N ASP A 185 5.54 12.25 11.34
CA ASP A 185 5.80 12.48 9.92
C ASP A 185 6.19 11.18 9.22
N LEU A 186 5.64 10.93 8.03
CA LEU A 186 6.03 9.79 7.22
C LEU A 186 7.27 10.10 6.37
N PRO A 187 8.25 9.19 6.28
CA PRO A 187 9.41 9.41 5.42
C PRO A 187 9.04 9.48 3.94
N VAL A 188 9.59 10.46 3.22
CA VAL A 188 9.42 10.65 1.76
C VAL A 188 9.57 9.34 0.95
N ARG A 189 10.55 8.50 1.29
CA ARG A 189 10.82 7.23 0.59
C ARG A 189 9.68 6.20 0.66
N TRP A 190 8.84 6.25 1.70
CA TRP A 190 7.68 5.36 1.83
C TRP A 190 6.64 5.69 0.79
N ILE A 191 6.45 6.97 0.47
CA ILE A 191 5.45 7.42 -0.50
C ILE A 191 5.71 6.82 -1.88
N SER A 192 6.93 7.00 -2.41
CA SER A 192 7.28 6.45 -3.73
C SER A 192 7.20 4.92 -3.77
N SER A 193 7.42 4.26 -2.64
CA SER A 193 7.41 2.80 -2.55
C SER A 193 6.00 2.25 -2.35
N LEU A 194 5.12 2.95 -1.64
CA LEU A 194 3.71 2.59 -1.46
C LEU A 194 3.01 2.59 -2.81
N GLY A 195 3.06 3.70 -3.55
CA GLY A 195 2.45 3.76 -4.88
C GLY A 195 2.95 2.65 -5.81
N ALA A 196 4.27 2.43 -5.84
CA ALA A 196 4.85 1.37 -6.67
C ALA A 196 4.41 -0.03 -6.25
N GLN A 197 4.21 -0.27 -4.95
CA GLN A 197 3.67 -1.53 -4.45
C GLN A 197 2.21 -1.71 -4.85
N GLN A 198 1.37 -0.66 -4.76
CA GLN A 198 -0.05 -0.75 -5.13
C GLN A 198 -0.23 -0.98 -6.63
N ALA A 199 0.55 -0.29 -7.47
CA ALA A 199 0.57 -0.52 -8.92
C ALA A 199 1.10 -1.91 -9.29
N ALA A 200 2.06 -2.45 -8.52
CA ALA A 200 2.48 -3.83 -8.71
C ALA A 200 1.37 -4.82 -8.32
N ALA A 201 0.69 -4.59 -7.20
CA ALA A 201 -0.39 -5.44 -6.73
C ALA A 201 -1.60 -5.45 -7.70
N SER A 202 -1.88 -4.33 -8.37
CA SER A 202 -3.00 -4.22 -9.31
C SER A 202 -2.89 -5.06 -10.57
N ARG A 203 -1.70 -5.59 -10.87
CA ARG A 203 -1.48 -6.55 -11.97
C ARG A 203 -1.52 -8.01 -11.54
N MET A 204 -1.65 -8.26 -10.23
CA MET A 204 -1.60 -9.61 -9.68
C MET A 204 -2.99 -10.25 -9.68
N THR A 205 -3.02 -11.54 -9.98
CA THR A 205 -4.22 -12.37 -9.86
C THR A 205 -3.97 -13.50 -8.87
N LEU A 206 -5.04 -14.06 -8.31
CA LEU A 206 -4.96 -15.20 -7.41
C LEU A 206 -4.29 -16.39 -8.13
N ARG A 207 -3.27 -16.97 -7.51
CA ARG A 207 -2.52 -18.13 -8.03
C ARG A 207 -2.76 -19.38 -7.21
N HIS A 208 -2.77 -19.24 -5.89
CA HIS A 208 -2.89 -20.37 -4.98
C HIS A 208 -3.75 -20.03 -3.77
N GLU A 209 -4.51 -21.02 -3.32
CA GLU A 209 -5.16 -21.03 -2.02
C GLU A 209 -4.69 -22.24 -1.22
N LEU A 210 -4.47 -22.04 0.07
CA LEU A 210 -3.98 -23.04 1.01
C LEU A 210 -4.88 -23.04 2.23
N ASP A 211 -5.22 -24.23 2.71
CA ASP A 211 -5.82 -24.36 4.04
C ASP A 211 -4.83 -23.93 5.14
N ALA A 212 -5.33 -23.74 6.35
CA ALA A 212 -4.52 -23.34 7.50
C ALA A 212 -3.34 -24.29 7.79
N GLY A 213 -3.52 -25.60 7.59
CA GLY A 213 -2.47 -26.60 7.83
C GLY A 213 -1.35 -26.52 6.81
N ALA A 214 -1.70 -26.42 5.53
CA ALA A 214 -0.77 -26.24 4.42
C ALA A 214 -0.01 -24.91 4.53
N ALA A 215 -0.71 -23.82 4.89
CA ALA A 215 -0.10 -22.52 5.16
C ALA A 215 0.93 -22.61 6.30
N ARG A 216 0.58 -23.27 7.42
CA ARG A 216 1.48 -23.49 8.56
C ARG A 216 2.74 -24.26 8.16
N ARG A 217 2.56 -25.38 7.45
CA ARG A 217 3.68 -26.22 7.00
C ARG A 217 4.59 -25.45 6.04
N PHE A 218 4.02 -24.74 5.08
CA PHE A 218 4.78 -23.96 4.10
C PHE A 218 5.61 -22.86 4.77
N VAL A 219 4.99 -21.97 5.55
CA VAL A 219 5.68 -20.82 6.14
C VAL A 219 6.74 -21.25 7.15
N ARG A 220 6.47 -22.25 8.00
CA ARG A 220 7.46 -22.77 8.96
C ARG A 220 8.60 -23.55 8.29
N GLY A 221 8.36 -24.07 7.09
CA GLY A 221 9.38 -24.75 6.29
C GLY A 221 10.33 -23.81 5.55
N LEU A 222 10.08 -22.49 5.57
CA LEU A 222 10.94 -21.51 4.91
C LEU A 222 12.27 -21.33 5.67
N PRO A 223 13.38 -21.05 4.96
CA PRO A 223 14.66 -20.78 5.60
C PRO A 223 14.57 -19.56 6.53
N ARG A 224 15.28 -19.61 7.66
CA ARG A 224 15.31 -18.50 8.62
C ARG A 224 16.09 -17.29 8.12
N SER A 225 17.02 -17.54 7.20
CA SER A 225 17.86 -16.55 6.54
C SER A 225 18.34 -17.12 5.21
N SER A 226 18.48 -16.28 4.19
CA SER A 226 19.01 -16.69 2.89
C SER A 226 20.40 -16.08 2.68
N ALA A 227 21.39 -16.92 2.36
CA ALA A 227 22.73 -16.46 1.99
C ALA A 227 22.75 -15.78 0.60
N SER A 228 21.75 -16.07 -0.23
CA SER A 228 21.60 -15.53 -1.58
C SER A 228 20.45 -14.54 -1.64
N THR A 229 20.64 -13.44 -2.37
CA THR A 229 19.57 -12.47 -2.68
C THR A 229 18.74 -12.89 -3.89
N ARG A 230 19.08 -14.00 -4.56
CA ARG A 230 18.30 -14.52 -5.69
C ARG A 230 16.90 -14.92 -5.23
N ALA A 231 15.90 -14.56 -6.02
CA ALA A 231 14.55 -15.01 -5.80
C ALA A 231 14.42 -16.52 -6.03
N VAL A 232 13.52 -17.14 -5.29
CA VAL A 232 13.02 -18.48 -5.54
C VAL A 232 11.55 -18.39 -5.93
N TRP A 233 10.95 -19.51 -6.30
CA TRP A 233 9.60 -19.58 -6.82
C TRP A 233 8.80 -20.56 -5.98
N ALA A 234 7.62 -20.14 -5.53
CA ALA A 234 6.67 -21.02 -4.88
C ALA A 234 5.79 -21.66 -5.96
N SER A 235 5.78 -22.98 -6.03
CA SER A 235 5.01 -23.74 -7.02
C SER A 235 4.13 -24.77 -6.32
N ALA A 236 2.95 -25.01 -6.88
CA ALA A 236 2.02 -26.01 -6.39
C ALA A 236 2.64 -27.42 -6.37
N VAL A 237 2.24 -28.22 -5.38
CA VAL A 237 2.62 -29.63 -5.24
C VAL A 237 1.39 -30.51 -5.47
N ALA A 238 1.57 -31.66 -6.11
CA ALA A 238 0.53 -32.69 -6.19
C ALA A 238 0.11 -33.11 -4.77
N GLY A 239 -1.19 -33.09 -4.49
CA GLY A 239 -1.73 -33.32 -3.14
C GLY A 239 -1.91 -32.05 -2.29
N GLY A 240 -1.67 -30.87 -2.84
CA GLY A 240 -1.89 -29.59 -2.17
C GLY A 240 -0.66 -29.05 -1.45
N GLY A 241 -0.58 -27.73 -1.31
CA GLY A 241 0.59 -27.06 -0.74
C GLY A 241 1.51 -26.40 -1.78
N LEU A 242 2.55 -25.74 -1.28
CA LEU A 242 3.59 -25.09 -2.08
C LEU A 242 4.96 -25.65 -1.73
N ARG A 243 5.85 -25.70 -2.72
CA ARG A 243 7.30 -25.96 -2.56
C ARG A 243 8.12 -24.85 -3.19
N LEU A 244 9.37 -24.72 -2.76
CA LEU A 244 10.32 -23.79 -3.36
C LEU A 244 11.03 -24.43 -4.56
N ALA A 245 11.15 -23.67 -5.64
CA ALA A 245 11.89 -24.00 -6.85
C ALA A 245 12.87 -22.88 -7.21
N SER A 246 13.96 -23.22 -7.89
CA SER A 246 15.00 -22.26 -8.29
C SER A 246 14.70 -21.52 -9.60
N ARG A 247 13.70 -21.99 -10.37
CA ARG A 247 13.32 -21.42 -11.67
C ARG A 247 11.81 -21.19 -11.72
N PRO A 248 11.35 -20.17 -12.46
CA PRO A 248 9.92 -19.98 -12.70
C PRO A 248 9.37 -21.10 -13.58
N ALA A 249 8.10 -21.40 -13.36
CA ALA A 249 7.28 -22.24 -14.21
C ALA A 249 5.86 -21.66 -14.21
N ALA A 250 5.05 -22.07 -15.20
CA ALA A 250 3.65 -21.65 -15.27
C ALA A 250 2.94 -21.86 -13.92
N GLY A 251 2.23 -20.84 -13.47
CA GLY A 251 1.52 -20.83 -12.20
C GLY A 251 2.39 -20.67 -10.95
N SER A 252 3.71 -20.49 -11.07
CA SER A 252 4.58 -20.23 -9.91
C SER A 252 4.48 -18.77 -9.46
N VAL A 253 4.67 -18.53 -8.17
CA VAL A 253 4.72 -17.18 -7.59
C VAL A 253 6.14 -16.85 -7.14
N CYS A 254 6.63 -15.66 -7.50
CA CYS A 254 7.95 -15.20 -7.08
C CYS A 254 8.00 -15.01 -5.56
N LEU A 255 9.05 -15.54 -4.93
CA LEU A 255 9.35 -15.37 -3.51
C LEU A 255 10.79 -14.85 -3.37
N GLY A 256 10.94 -13.53 -3.45
CA GLY A 256 12.20 -12.86 -3.13
C GLY A 256 12.47 -12.96 -1.63
N GLY A 257 13.58 -13.53 -1.20
CA GLY A 257 13.93 -13.68 0.22
C GLY A 257 12.86 -14.42 1.02
N PRO A 258 12.79 -15.76 0.96
CA PRO A 258 11.78 -16.55 1.65
C PRO A 258 11.65 -16.26 3.16
N GLU A 259 12.75 -15.91 3.81
CA GLU A 259 12.78 -15.50 5.22
C GLU A 259 11.88 -14.29 5.51
N ARG A 260 11.64 -13.43 4.53
CA ARG A 260 10.79 -12.23 4.66
C ARG A 260 9.32 -12.60 4.91
N LEU A 261 8.87 -13.76 4.45
CA LEU A 261 7.50 -14.26 4.67
C LEU A 261 7.29 -14.81 6.09
N ARG A 262 8.38 -15.05 6.85
CA ARG A 262 8.31 -15.58 8.21
C ARG A 262 7.76 -14.57 9.23
N VAL A 263 7.55 -13.31 8.85
CA VAL A 263 6.72 -12.33 9.60
C VAL A 263 5.34 -12.92 9.93
N LEU A 264 4.80 -13.79 9.07
CA LEU A 264 3.50 -14.41 9.30
C LEU A 264 3.51 -15.46 10.42
N GLU A 265 4.68 -15.98 10.82
CA GLU A 265 4.79 -17.14 11.74
C GLU A 265 3.96 -16.99 13.03
N PRO A 266 4.01 -15.85 13.74
CA PRO A 266 3.22 -15.68 14.96
C PRO A 266 1.70 -15.70 14.71
N LEU A 267 1.24 -15.29 13.52
CA LEU A 267 -0.18 -15.24 13.14
C LEU A 267 -0.72 -16.61 12.71
N LEU A 268 0.15 -17.56 12.34
CA LEU A 268 -0.26 -18.87 11.83
C LEU A 268 -1.15 -19.67 12.79
N ARG A 269 -1.07 -19.40 14.10
CA ARG A 269 -1.95 -20.03 15.10
C ARG A 269 -3.42 -19.59 14.95
N LEU A 270 -3.65 -18.39 14.42
CA LEU A 270 -4.96 -17.79 14.19
C LEU A 270 -5.46 -17.99 12.76
N ALA A 271 -4.57 -18.39 11.84
CA ALA A 271 -4.86 -18.49 10.41
C ALA A 271 -5.96 -19.50 10.09
N THR A 272 -6.84 -19.13 9.17
CA THR A 272 -7.86 -20.00 8.55
C THR A 272 -7.47 -20.45 7.14
N GLY A 273 -6.56 -19.71 6.47
CA GLY A 273 -6.01 -20.05 5.16
C GLY A 273 -4.94 -19.05 4.71
N LEU A 274 -4.35 -19.31 3.55
CA LEU A 274 -3.40 -18.41 2.88
C LEU A 274 -3.71 -18.33 1.38
N ARG A 275 -3.91 -17.12 0.89
CA ARG A 275 -4.04 -16.83 -0.55
C ARG A 275 -2.75 -16.20 -1.07
N VAL A 276 -2.37 -16.56 -2.29
CA VAL A 276 -1.13 -16.11 -2.91
C VAL A 276 -1.43 -15.52 -4.27
N TYR A 277 -0.96 -14.29 -4.48
CA TYR A 277 -1.20 -13.49 -5.68
C TYR A 277 0.12 -13.20 -6.39
N GLY A 278 0.09 -13.22 -7.72
CA GLY A 278 1.22 -12.88 -8.56
C GLY A 278 0.83 -12.65 -10.02
N GLU A 279 1.76 -12.10 -10.79
CA GLU A 279 1.62 -11.97 -12.24
C GLU A 279 1.78 -13.33 -12.94
N ALA A 280 1.50 -13.40 -14.24
CA ALA A 280 1.71 -14.62 -15.01
C ALA A 280 3.21 -14.73 -15.34
N VAL A 281 3.79 -15.92 -15.15
CA VAL A 281 5.23 -16.14 -15.38
C VAL A 281 5.50 -17.38 -16.21
N ASP A 282 6.58 -17.32 -16.97
CA ASP A 282 7.10 -18.37 -17.83
C ASP A 282 8.58 -18.67 -17.48
N PRO A 283 9.21 -19.72 -18.05
CA PRO A 283 10.58 -20.11 -17.72
C PRO A 283 11.67 -19.04 -17.95
N ARG A 284 11.37 -17.97 -18.68
CA ARG A 284 12.26 -16.83 -18.98
C ARG A 284 11.93 -15.58 -18.16
N SER A 285 10.88 -15.60 -17.35
CA SER A 285 10.49 -14.44 -16.54
C SER A 285 11.58 -14.06 -15.54
N GLU A 286 11.85 -12.75 -15.44
CA GLU A 286 12.63 -12.21 -14.32
C GLU A 286 11.83 -12.30 -13.01
N PRO A 287 12.50 -12.22 -11.85
CA PRO A 287 11.79 -12.05 -10.58
C PRO A 287 10.87 -10.83 -10.60
N VAL A 288 9.62 -11.05 -10.20
CA VAL A 288 8.53 -10.06 -10.09
C VAL A 288 8.02 -9.96 -8.64
N ALA A 289 7.18 -8.97 -8.35
CA ALA A 289 6.59 -8.81 -7.01
C ALA A 289 5.52 -9.89 -6.75
N SER A 290 5.17 -10.11 -5.47
CA SER A 290 4.07 -11.00 -5.07
C SER A 290 3.35 -10.48 -3.83
N CYS A 291 2.10 -10.93 -3.64
CA CYS A 291 1.32 -10.65 -2.42
C CYS A 291 0.84 -11.95 -1.77
N TRP A 292 0.88 -11.99 -0.44
CA TRP A 292 0.56 -13.15 0.38
C TRP A 292 -0.47 -12.74 1.43
N GLU A 293 -1.71 -13.18 1.30
CA GLU A 293 -2.84 -12.84 2.18
C GLU A 293 -3.12 -13.99 3.14
N LEU A 294 -2.79 -13.80 4.41
CA LEU A 294 -3.17 -14.70 5.49
C LEU A 294 -4.60 -14.38 5.93
N LEU A 295 -5.50 -15.35 5.79
CA LEU A 295 -6.89 -15.23 6.24
C LEU A 295 -6.96 -15.42 7.75
N LEU A 296 -7.65 -14.53 8.44
CA LEU A 296 -7.81 -14.52 9.89
C LEU A 296 -9.31 -14.39 10.24
N PRO A 297 -9.74 -14.74 11.46
CA PRO A 297 -11.10 -14.50 11.90
C PRO A 297 -11.40 -12.99 11.88
N HIS A 298 -12.39 -12.60 11.05
CA HIS A 298 -12.83 -11.21 10.86
C HIS A 298 -11.75 -10.21 10.42
N ALA A 299 -10.62 -10.71 9.94
CA ALA A 299 -9.49 -9.90 9.50
C ALA A 299 -8.69 -10.62 8.42
N ARG A 300 -7.74 -9.92 7.82
CA ARG A 300 -6.72 -10.52 6.95
C ARG A 300 -5.42 -9.76 7.07
N PHE A 301 -4.31 -10.47 6.87
CA PHE A 301 -2.98 -9.88 6.88
C PHE A 301 -2.31 -10.10 5.53
N VAL A 302 -2.05 -9.03 4.79
CA VAL A 302 -1.41 -9.04 3.48
C VAL A 302 0.07 -8.68 3.63
N LEU A 303 0.94 -9.51 3.07
CA LEU A 303 2.36 -9.23 2.92
C LEU A 303 2.72 -9.09 1.44
N GLY A 304 3.11 -7.89 1.02
CA GLY A 304 3.65 -7.63 -0.32
C GLY A 304 5.17 -7.77 -0.33
N LEU A 305 5.72 -8.53 -1.27
CA LEU A 305 7.16 -8.74 -1.40
C LEU A 305 7.66 -8.17 -2.73
N SER A 306 8.69 -7.35 -2.64
CA SER A 306 9.45 -6.92 -3.82
C SER A 306 10.15 -8.12 -4.47
N PRO A 307 10.56 -8.04 -5.74
CA PRO A 307 11.12 -9.17 -6.46
C PRO A 307 12.32 -9.88 -5.81
N GLN A 308 13.15 -9.15 -5.05
CA GLN A 308 14.33 -9.69 -4.37
C GLN A 308 14.56 -8.93 -3.06
N ALA A 309 15.28 -9.55 -2.12
CA ALA A 309 15.62 -8.90 -0.84
C ALA A 309 16.39 -7.59 -1.05
N SER A 310 17.31 -7.55 -2.03
CA SER A 310 18.13 -6.38 -2.34
C SER A 310 17.42 -5.28 -3.13
N ARG A 311 16.12 -5.45 -3.40
CA ARG A 311 15.33 -4.54 -4.25
C ARG A 311 14.14 -3.99 -3.47
N GLY A 312 13.95 -2.67 -3.52
CA GLY A 312 12.75 -2.00 -2.98
C GLY A 312 11.73 -1.68 -4.09
N PHE A 313 10.46 -1.51 -3.73
CA PHE A 313 9.36 -1.30 -4.70
C PHE A 313 9.57 -0.08 -5.61
N SER A 314 10.06 1.05 -5.07
CA SER A 314 10.26 2.28 -5.84
C SER A 314 11.26 2.12 -7.00
N GLY A 315 12.19 1.16 -6.90
CA GLY A 315 13.17 0.87 -7.94
C GLY A 315 12.64 0.02 -9.10
N GLU A 316 11.43 -0.53 -8.99
CA GLU A 316 10.88 -1.47 -9.97
C GLU A 316 10.24 -0.83 -11.19
N GLY A 317 10.03 0.48 -11.16
CA GLY A 317 9.53 1.20 -12.32
C GLY A 317 8.06 0.95 -12.63
N ALA A 318 7.31 0.31 -11.74
CA ALA A 318 5.90 -0.03 -11.91
C ALA A 318 4.94 1.16 -12.11
N LEU A 319 5.41 2.39 -11.91
CA LEU A 319 4.68 3.65 -12.06
C LEU A 319 5.28 4.57 -13.12
N LEU A 320 6.36 4.16 -13.80
CA LEU A 320 7.13 5.08 -14.66
C LEU A 320 6.31 5.60 -15.83
N ASP A 321 5.44 4.76 -16.37
CA ASP A 321 4.62 5.09 -17.53
C ASP A 321 3.45 5.97 -17.16
N ASP A 322 2.72 5.62 -16.11
CA ASP A 322 1.65 6.45 -15.57
C ASP A 322 2.15 7.86 -15.23
N LEU A 323 3.33 7.97 -14.60
CA LEU A 323 3.92 9.26 -14.24
C LEU A 323 4.45 10.05 -15.45
N ALA A 324 4.92 9.37 -16.50
CA ALA A 324 5.33 10.03 -17.74
C ALA A 324 4.11 10.57 -18.49
N GLN A 325 3.03 9.80 -18.58
CA GLN A 325 1.77 10.20 -19.20
C GLN A 325 1.07 11.32 -18.42
N ALA A 326 1.02 11.23 -17.10
CA ALA A 326 0.48 12.30 -16.25
C ALA A 326 1.23 13.63 -16.45
N HIS A 327 2.55 13.59 -16.64
CA HIS A 327 3.33 14.79 -16.93
C HIS A 327 3.01 15.40 -18.29
N ALA A 328 2.73 14.57 -19.30
CA ALA A 328 2.27 15.03 -20.61
C ALA A 328 0.84 15.62 -20.57
N GLY A 329 0.18 15.63 -19.40
CA GLY A 329 -1.17 16.17 -19.22
C GLY A 329 -2.29 15.26 -19.74
N THR A 330 -1.96 14.02 -20.14
CA THR A 330 -2.91 13.12 -20.81
C THR A 330 -3.69 12.23 -19.84
N ASP A 331 -3.15 11.97 -18.64
CA ASP A 331 -3.80 11.10 -17.65
C ASP A 331 -3.38 11.42 -16.20
N THR A 332 -3.81 12.57 -15.68
CA THR A 332 -3.46 13.01 -14.32
C THR A 332 -4.30 12.38 -13.21
N ASP A 333 -5.39 11.66 -13.56
CA ASP A 333 -6.37 11.12 -12.60
C ASP A 333 -6.43 9.58 -12.61
N SER A 334 -5.53 8.90 -13.33
CA SER A 334 -5.42 7.45 -13.32
C SER A 334 -5.26 6.90 -11.90
N ASP A 335 -5.84 5.72 -11.62
CA ASP A 335 -5.75 5.11 -10.30
C ASP A 335 -4.30 4.83 -9.87
N ALA A 336 -3.42 4.52 -10.83
CA ALA A 336 -1.99 4.35 -10.59
C ALA A 336 -1.33 5.67 -10.16
N VAL A 337 -1.67 6.79 -10.81
CA VAL A 337 -1.21 8.13 -10.43
C VAL A 337 -1.76 8.54 -9.07
N ARG A 338 -3.03 8.26 -8.79
CA ARG A 338 -3.65 8.52 -7.48
C ARG A 338 -3.05 7.65 -6.37
N ALA A 339 -2.71 6.39 -6.65
CA ALA A 339 -1.97 5.54 -5.72
C ALA A 339 -0.55 6.08 -5.47
N ALA A 340 0.13 6.55 -6.52
CA ALA A 340 1.42 7.24 -6.41
C ALA A 340 1.35 8.56 -5.64
N ASN A 341 0.23 9.26 -5.74
CA ASN A 341 -0.08 10.46 -4.96
C ASN A 341 -0.51 10.13 -3.53
N GLY A 342 -0.51 8.86 -3.13
CA GLY A 342 -0.94 8.45 -1.80
C GLY A 342 -2.39 8.76 -1.50
N GLN A 343 -3.26 8.64 -2.51
CA GLN A 343 -4.71 8.83 -2.42
C GLN A 343 -5.46 7.52 -2.50
N LEU A 344 -4.86 6.49 -3.09
CA LEU A 344 -5.42 5.14 -3.21
C LEU A 344 -4.46 4.08 -2.64
N GLY A 345 -5.04 3.00 -2.15
CA GLY A 345 -4.41 1.69 -1.99
C GLY A 345 -5.11 0.67 -2.88
N TYR A 346 -4.52 -0.50 -3.08
CA TYR A 346 -5.10 -1.58 -3.89
C TYR A 346 -5.32 -2.83 -3.05
N ASP A 347 -6.49 -3.45 -3.18
CA ASP A 347 -6.80 -4.71 -2.54
C ASP A 347 -6.75 -5.88 -3.54
N PRO A 348 -5.75 -6.78 -3.44
CA PRO A 348 -5.63 -7.92 -4.36
C PRO A 348 -6.76 -8.94 -4.23
N ALA A 349 -7.44 -9.02 -3.08
CA ALA A 349 -8.55 -9.97 -2.93
C ALA A 349 -9.87 -9.43 -3.52
N GLU A 350 -10.13 -8.13 -3.38
CA GLU A 350 -11.30 -7.47 -3.97
C GLU A 350 -11.03 -6.94 -5.39
N GLN A 351 -9.78 -7.02 -5.85
CA GLN A 351 -9.31 -6.55 -7.16
C GLN A 351 -9.70 -5.10 -7.47
N ARG A 352 -9.70 -4.23 -6.45
CA ARG A 352 -10.11 -2.84 -6.56
C ARG A 352 -9.23 -1.89 -5.76
N PHE A 353 -9.20 -0.64 -6.19
CA PHE A 353 -8.62 0.43 -5.40
C PHE A 353 -9.56 0.85 -4.26
N PHE A 354 -8.97 1.24 -3.12
CA PHE A 354 -9.66 1.81 -1.98
C PHE A 354 -9.10 3.21 -1.63
N PRO A 355 -9.92 4.14 -1.13
CA PRO A 355 -9.45 5.47 -0.74
C PRO A 355 -8.51 5.42 0.47
N ARG A 356 -7.32 5.99 0.32
CA ARG A 356 -6.27 6.11 1.35
C ARG A 356 -5.66 7.49 1.22
N LEU A 357 -6.32 8.52 1.73
CA LEU A 357 -5.90 9.92 1.56
C LEU A 357 -4.85 10.27 2.60
N LEU A 358 -3.56 10.12 2.27
CA LEU A 358 -2.49 10.46 3.21
C LEU A 358 -2.58 11.92 3.68
N PRO A 359 -2.31 12.21 4.96
CA PRO A 359 -2.58 13.52 5.58
C PRO A 359 -1.57 14.63 5.21
N PHE A 360 -0.92 14.55 4.05
CA PHE A 360 0.08 15.50 3.57
C PHE A 360 0.05 15.62 2.04
N ASP A 361 0.40 16.81 1.50
CA ASP A 361 0.36 17.05 0.05
C ASP A 361 1.57 16.41 -0.66
N LEU A 362 1.29 15.29 -1.32
CA LEU A 362 2.30 14.51 -2.03
C LEU A 362 2.60 14.99 -3.44
N ARG A 363 1.86 15.99 -3.95
CA ARG A 363 2.19 16.61 -5.24
C ARG A 363 3.44 17.48 -5.14
N ALA A 364 3.70 18.01 -3.93
CA ALA A 364 4.88 18.82 -3.64
C ALA A 364 6.15 18.00 -3.38
N VAL A 365 6.04 16.68 -3.23
CA VAL A 365 7.19 15.80 -2.93
C VAL A 365 7.85 15.37 -4.24
N PRO A 366 9.14 15.71 -4.48
CA PRO A 366 9.85 15.29 -5.67
C PRO A 366 9.90 13.76 -5.74
N ARG A 367 9.23 13.19 -6.74
CA ARG A 367 9.24 11.75 -7.02
C ARG A 367 10.48 11.44 -7.81
N ALA A 368 11.63 11.53 -7.15
CA ALA A 368 12.92 11.30 -7.76
C ALA A 368 13.06 9.81 -8.12
N ASN A 369 12.49 9.39 -9.26
CA ASN A 369 12.94 8.20 -9.94
C ASN A 369 14.09 8.63 -10.87
N PRO A 370 15.34 8.21 -10.62
CA PRO A 370 16.47 8.66 -11.42
C PRO A 370 16.31 8.42 -12.93
N ARG A 371 15.53 7.40 -13.32
CA ARG A 371 15.24 7.14 -14.73
C ARG A 371 14.28 8.16 -15.34
N LEU A 372 13.22 8.54 -14.62
CA LEU A 372 12.25 9.54 -15.08
C LEU A 372 12.89 10.93 -15.10
N GLU A 373 13.66 11.28 -14.08
CA GLU A 373 14.39 12.56 -14.05
C GLU A 373 15.39 12.66 -15.21
N ALA A 374 16.20 11.62 -15.42
CA ALA A 374 17.12 11.62 -16.57
C ALA A 374 16.38 11.64 -17.91
N ALA A 375 15.20 11.04 -18.02
CA ALA A 375 14.37 11.09 -19.22
C ALA A 375 13.83 12.50 -19.50
N ARG A 376 13.39 13.21 -18.44
CA ARG A 376 12.94 14.60 -18.53
C ARG A 376 14.06 15.52 -19.00
N THR A 377 15.27 15.36 -18.45
CA THR A 377 16.45 16.10 -18.92
C THR A 377 16.71 15.84 -20.40
N LEU A 378 16.72 14.58 -20.83
CA LEU A 378 16.93 14.23 -22.25
C LEU A 378 15.88 14.84 -23.18
N ALA A 379 14.61 14.85 -22.77
CA ALA A 379 13.53 15.47 -23.55
C ALA A 379 13.68 16.99 -23.61
N ALA A 380 13.98 17.64 -22.49
CA ALA A 380 14.19 19.08 -22.41
C ALA A 380 15.41 19.56 -23.22
N ASP A 381 16.47 18.75 -23.26
CA ASP A 381 17.69 19.04 -24.03
C ASP A 381 17.52 18.79 -25.55
N GLY A 382 16.32 18.38 -25.99
CA GLY A 382 16.05 18.08 -27.40
C GLY A 382 16.84 16.89 -27.94
N ALA A 383 17.25 15.95 -27.07
CA ALA A 383 18.13 14.84 -27.42
C ALA A 383 17.44 13.69 -28.18
N VAL A 384 16.16 13.86 -28.52
CA VAL A 384 15.30 12.87 -29.17
C VAL A 384 15.11 13.27 -30.64
N HIS A 385 15.51 12.39 -31.56
CA HIS A 385 15.48 12.65 -33.00
C HIS A 385 14.84 11.48 -33.76
N ALA A 386 13.84 11.74 -34.58
CA ALA A 386 13.25 10.73 -35.46
C ALA A 386 14.21 10.38 -36.61
N VAL A 387 14.47 9.10 -36.85
CA VAL A 387 15.32 8.58 -37.94
C VAL A 387 14.65 7.36 -38.57
N GLY A 388 13.92 7.58 -39.66
CA GLY A 388 13.14 6.53 -40.31
C GLY A 388 11.99 6.03 -39.41
N GLU A 389 11.91 4.72 -39.19
CA GLU A 389 10.94 4.10 -38.27
C GLU A 389 11.41 4.08 -36.80
N ASP A 390 12.67 4.40 -36.54
CA ASP A 390 13.25 4.41 -35.20
C ASP A 390 13.40 5.85 -34.67
N VAL A 391 13.47 5.98 -33.36
CA VAL A 391 13.79 7.24 -32.68
C VAL A 391 15.15 7.10 -32.02
N LEU A 392 16.10 7.97 -32.37
CA LEU A 392 17.41 8.03 -31.73
C LEU A 392 17.37 8.95 -30.52
N VAL A 393 17.94 8.50 -29.41
CA VAL A 393 18.12 9.31 -28.19
C VAL A 393 19.60 9.44 -27.89
N ARG A 394 20.15 10.65 -28.01
CA ARG A 394 21.55 10.94 -27.72
C ARG A 394 21.76 11.11 -26.21
N SER A 395 22.61 10.28 -25.62
CA SER A 395 22.81 10.27 -24.16
C SER A 395 24.26 9.88 -23.86
N ALA A 396 24.97 10.73 -23.13
CA ALA A 396 26.40 10.57 -22.83
C ALA A 396 27.28 10.32 -24.08
N GLY A 397 26.99 11.02 -25.18
CA GLY A 397 27.75 10.92 -26.44
C GLY A 397 27.47 9.68 -27.29
N VAL A 398 26.49 8.86 -26.92
CA VAL A 398 26.08 7.65 -27.66
C VAL A 398 24.61 7.78 -28.09
N ASP A 399 24.31 7.36 -29.32
CA ASP A 399 22.94 7.30 -29.83
C ASP A 399 22.31 5.94 -29.55
N TYR A 400 21.19 5.94 -28.86
CA TYR A 400 20.40 4.75 -28.58
C TYR A 400 19.16 4.74 -29.47
N ALA A 401 18.99 3.68 -30.26
CA ALA A 401 17.79 3.47 -31.04
C ALA A 401 16.66 2.96 -30.12
N VAL A 402 15.50 3.60 -30.24
CA VAL A 402 14.27 3.30 -29.53
C VAL A 402 13.17 3.05 -30.55
N ARG A 403 12.41 1.97 -30.34
CA ARG A 403 11.20 1.67 -31.09
C ARG A 403 10.07 1.50 -30.09
N LEU A 404 9.07 2.38 -30.15
CA LEU A 404 7.87 2.23 -29.35
C LEU A 404 7.02 1.10 -29.93
N GLY A 405 6.57 0.20 -29.07
CA GLY A 405 5.70 -0.91 -29.44
C GLY A 405 4.28 -0.68 -28.96
N VAL A 406 3.35 -1.52 -29.43
CA VAL A 406 2.01 -1.64 -28.84
C VAL A 406 2.10 -2.58 -27.63
N ASP A 407 1.29 -2.37 -26.59
CA ASP A 407 1.20 -3.23 -25.40
C ASP A 407 2.56 -3.54 -24.72
N ASP A 408 3.32 -2.50 -24.37
CA ASP A 408 4.62 -2.62 -23.67
C ASP A 408 5.71 -3.41 -24.40
N THR A 409 5.62 -3.54 -25.73
CA THR A 409 6.63 -4.20 -26.56
C THR A 409 7.79 -3.30 -27.00
N ASP A 410 7.96 -2.16 -26.32
CA ASP A 410 9.04 -1.20 -26.56
C ASP A 410 10.41 -1.85 -26.62
N ARG A 411 11.27 -1.31 -27.47
CA ARG A 411 12.65 -1.75 -27.63
C ARG A 411 13.62 -0.60 -27.52
N CYS A 412 14.77 -0.85 -26.90
CA CYS A 412 15.86 0.10 -26.83
C CYS A 412 17.20 -0.63 -26.90
N THR A 413 18.20 -0.03 -27.56
CA THR A 413 19.55 -0.62 -27.65
C THR A 413 20.42 -0.41 -26.40
N CYS A 414 19.89 0.25 -25.36
CA CYS A 414 20.67 0.52 -24.15
C CYS A 414 20.87 -0.72 -23.27
N ALA A 415 21.94 -0.71 -22.46
CA ALA A 415 22.28 -1.82 -21.56
C ALA A 415 21.16 -2.17 -20.56
N TRP A 416 20.39 -1.19 -20.09
CA TRP A 416 19.24 -1.43 -19.20
C TRP A 416 18.20 -2.34 -19.87
N TYR A 417 17.84 -2.02 -21.12
CA TYR A 417 16.89 -2.82 -21.88
C TYR A 417 17.48 -4.18 -22.25
N GLY A 418 18.74 -4.23 -22.70
CA GLY A 418 19.41 -5.49 -22.99
C GLY A 418 19.41 -6.46 -21.81
N LYS A 419 19.52 -5.93 -20.58
CA LYS A 419 19.46 -6.71 -19.35
C LYS A 419 18.05 -7.11 -18.93
N HIS A 420 17.10 -6.17 -18.93
CA HIS A 420 15.80 -6.34 -18.27
C HIS A 420 14.60 -6.53 -19.20
N ARG A 421 14.72 -6.17 -20.48
CA ARG A 421 13.70 -6.38 -21.52
C ARG A 421 12.27 -5.98 -21.10
N GLY A 422 12.15 -4.83 -20.43
CA GLY A 422 10.85 -4.30 -19.95
C GLY A 422 10.40 -4.78 -18.57
N ALA A 423 10.93 -5.89 -18.04
CA ALA A 423 10.49 -6.48 -16.77
C ALA A 423 10.71 -5.60 -15.52
N ARG A 424 11.44 -4.49 -15.66
CA ARG A 424 11.69 -3.49 -14.60
C ARG A 424 11.22 -2.09 -14.98
N GLY A 425 10.23 -2.02 -15.86
CA GLY A 425 9.77 -0.78 -16.47
C GLY A 425 10.77 -0.21 -17.49
N PRO A 426 10.36 0.86 -18.20
CA PRO A 426 11.12 1.44 -19.30
C PRO A 426 12.47 2.04 -18.85
N CYS A 427 13.42 2.11 -19.78
CA CYS A 427 14.66 2.86 -19.57
C CYS A 427 14.41 4.37 -19.74
N LYS A 428 15.39 5.19 -19.34
CA LYS A 428 15.32 6.65 -19.52
C LYS A 428 15.14 7.08 -20.97
N HIS A 429 15.66 6.31 -21.94
CA HIS A 429 15.55 6.65 -23.37
C HIS A 429 14.14 6.41 -23.90
N VAL A 430 13.53 5.26 -23.58
CA VAL A 430 12.12 4.97 -23.91
C VAL A 430 11.21 6.04 -23.30
N LEU A 431 11.41 6.37 -22.02
CA LEU A 431 10.68 7.44 -21.36
C LEU A 431 10.86 8.79 -22.04
N ALA A 432 12.08 9.15 -22.46
CA ALA A 432 12.35 10.41 -23.15
C ALA A 432 11.60 10.50 -24.49
N VAL A 433 11.54 9.40 -25.26
CA VAL A 433 10.74 9.35 -26.48
C VAL A 433 9.25 9.51 -26.16
N ARG A 434 8.72 8.77 -25.17
CA ARG A 434 7.31 8.88 -24.75
C ARG A 434 6.93 10.30 -24.28
N LEU A 435 7.85 10.99 -23.61
CA LEU A 435 7.67 12.38 -23.17
C LEU A 435 7.73 13.40 -24.33
N SER A 436 8.45 13.07 -25.41
CA SER A 436 8.66 13.96 -26.56
C SER A 436 7.64 13.73 -27.69
N SER A 437 6.94 12.60 -27.66
CA SER A 437 5.87 12.27 -28.61
C SER A 437 4.52 12.81 -28.11
N PRO A 438 3.85 13.71 -28.84
CA PRO A 438 2.48 14.09 -28.51
C PRO A 438 1.54 12.91 -28.79
N SER A 439 1.16 12.17 -27.73
CA SER A 439 0.08 11.15 -27.66
C SER A 439 -0.01 10.12 -28.81
N GLY A 440 0.36 8.86 -28.51
CA GLY A 440 -0.02 7.69 -29.32
C GLY A 440 -1.52 7.35 -29.21
N PRO A 441 -2.06 6.49 -30.09
CA PRO A 441 -3.46 6.50 -30.50
C PRO A 441 -4.42 6.10 -29.38
N THR A 442 -5.52 6.85 -29.25
CA THR A 442 -6.69 6.49 -28.46
C THR A 442 -7.23 5.13 -28.91
N GLY A 443 -7.26 4.15 -28.00
CA GLY A 443 -7.96 2.89 -28.20
C GLY A 443 -9.45 3.15 -28.41
N GLY A 444 -9.86 3.27 -29.66
CA GLY A 444 -11.25 3.24 -30.07
C GLY A 444 -11.79 1.83 -29.88
N ASN A 445 -12.82 1.70 -29.04
CA ASN A 445 -13.57 0.47 -28.85
C ASN A 445 -14.23 0.08 -30.18
N PRO A 446 -14.08 -1.15 -30.69
CA PRO A 446 -14.90 -1.60 -31.81
C PRO A 446 -16.34 -1.80 -31.32
N THR A 447 -17.26 -1.30 -32.13
CA THR A 447 -18.73 -1.33 -32.01
C THR A 447 -19.31 -2.70 -31.74
#